data_AF-A0A8B9HIG6-F1
#
_entry.id   AF-A0A8B9HIG6-F1
#
_cell.length_a   1.000
_cell.length_b   1.000
_cell.length_c   1.000
_cell.angle_alpha   90.00
_cell.angle_beta   90.00
_cell.angle_gamma   90.00
#
_symmetry.space_group_name_H-M   'P 1'
#
loop_
_entity.id
_entity.type
_entity.pdbx_description
1 polymer ?
#
loop_
_entity_poly.entity_id
_entity_poly.type
_entity_poly.pdbx_seq_one_letter_code
_entity_poly.pdbx_strand_id
1 'polypeptide(L)'
;EHLHRDRIDNNNKNSIHTYLEQKDFQSFKEVLRKEHVSIGYTPLIVALLRTYYDICALLIDHGADVNLGDHDLWTPLHFAVQAGNDRAVRMLLDHKATADAKDKDGWTPLHLAAQNGHEGVVRLLLPRLVSVDEQEETSGRTSLHMACMYGYLNIAKLLLAKGADPNMTDSDQATALHLAAEEGHFRVARLLVTKGADVNRVNGSNYSALHFAALRGCTGICRLLLNHGANPNFTTNQKWTPMHLAALKGHPETVLVLEENKGSMDEEKSIDFPVLIPCLSILLLPPLL
;
A
#
# COMPACT_ATOMS: atom_id res chain seq x y z
N GLU A 1 -0.61 -9.80 -17.54
CA GLU A 1 -0.26 -11.25 -17.60
C GLU A 1 0.39 -11.75 -18.90
N HIS A 2 0.72 -10.94 -19.93
CA HIS A 2 1.16 -11.55 -21.21
C HIS A 2 2.28 -10.87 -22.02
N LEU A 3 3.23 -10.13 -21.42
CA LEU A 3 4.29 -9.48 -22.24
C LEU A 3 5.76 -9.87 -21.95
N HIS A 4 6.04 -10.80 -21.03
CA HIS A 4 7.41 -11.31 -20.82
C HIS A 4 7.56 -12.84 -20.79
N ARG A 5 6.52 -13.61 -21.14
CA ARG A 5 6.55 -15.08 -21.09
C ARG A 5 7.21 -15.76 -22.31
N ASP A 6 7.34 -15.10 -23.46
CA ASP A 6 7.47 -15.81 -24.75
C ASP A 6 8.81 -15.70 -25.49
N ARG A 7 9.94 -15.53 -24.81
CA ARG A 7 11.27 -15.59 -25.48
C ARG A 7 12.36 -16.36 -24.75
N ILE A 8 12.03 -17.50 -24.12
CA ILE A 8 13.06 -18.50 -23.81
C ILE A 8 12.64 -19.84 -24.42
N ASP A 9 13.49 -20.28 -25.34
CA ASP A 9 13.35 -21.43 -26.24
C ASP A 9 13.08 -22.73 -25.45
N ASN A 10 12.11 -23.54 -25.90
CA ASN A 10 11.75 -24.81 -25.23
C ASN A 10 12.93 -25.82 -25.18
N ASN A 11 13.95 -25.66 -26.02
CA ASN A 11 15.18 -26.45 -25.99
C ASN A 11 16.07 -26.18 -24.75
N ASN A 12 16.00 -24.98 -24.15
CA ASN A 12 16.81 -24.63 -22.98
C ASN A 12 16.25 -25.18 -21.66
N LYS A 13 14.93 -25.38 -21.57
CA LYS A 13 14.30 -26.06 -20.42
C LYS A 13 14.87 -27.47 -20.22
N ASN A 14 14.99 -28.23 -21.30
CA ASN A 14 15.55 -29.59 -21.24
C ASN A 14 17.05 -29.55 -20.88
N SER A 15 17.79 -28.58 -21.40
CA SER A 15 19.23 -28.44 -21.10
C SER A 15 19.48 -28.16 -19.62
N ILE A 16 18.77 -27.20 -19.01
CA ILE A 16 18.92 -26.87 -17.58
C ILE A 16 18.60 -28.08 -16.70
N HIS A 17 17.49 -28.79 -16.95
CA HIS A 17 17.16 -30.01 -16.21
C HIS A 17 18.23 -31.11 -16.36
N THR A 18 18.82 -31.25 -17.54
CA THR A 18 19.85 -32.26 -17.82
C THR A 18 21.15 -31.98 -17.05
N TYR A 19 21.60 -30.72 -16.97
CA TYR A 19 22.80 -30.36 -16.20
C TYR A 19 22.64 -30.61 -14.69
N LEU A 20 21.41 -30.53 -14.19
CA LEU A 20 21.08 -30.77 -12.78
C LEU A 20 20.99 -32.25 -12.43
N GLU A 21 20.42 -33.08 -13.32
CA GLU A 21 20.47 -34.54 -13.18
C GLU A 21 21.92 -35.05 -13.15
N GLN A 22 22.80 -34.41 -13.91
CA GLN A 22 24.23 -34.73 -13.97
C GLN A 22 25.04 -34.11 -12.82
N LYS A 23 24.43 -33.29 -11.96
CA LYS A 23 25.09 -32.49 -10.90
C LYS A 23 26.27 -31.64 -11.41
N ASP A 24 26.26 -31.27 -12.70
CA ASP A 24 27.31 -30.45 -13.29
C ASP A 24 27.02 -28.96 -13.06
N PHE A 25 27.39 -28.52 -11.86
CA PHE A 25 27.23 -27.15 -11.39
C PHE A 25 28.01 -26.13 -12.22
N GLN A 26 29.10 -26.54 -12.85
CA GLN A 26 29.94 -25.64 -13.61
C GLN A 26 29.35 -25.38 -15.00
N SER A 27 28.80 -26.42 -15.63
CA SER A 27 28.00 -26.26 -16.84
C SER A 27 26.73 -25.43 -16.60
N PHE A 28 26.07 -25.58 -15.45
CA PHE A 28 24.93 -24.73 -15.08
C PHE A 28 25.31 -23.26 -14.93
N LYS A 29 26.42 -22.94 -14.23
CA LYS A 29 26.94 -21.56 -14.13
C LYS A 29 27.33 -21.00 -15.50
N GLU A 30 27.91 -21.82 -16.38
CA GLU A 30 28.25 -21.41 -17.74
C GLU A 30 27.03 -21.19 -18.64
N VAL A 31 25.96 -21.98 -18.49
CA VAL A 31 24.68 -21.73 -19.17
C VAL A 31 24.07 -20.42 -18.70
N LEU A 32 24.06 -20.17 -17.39
CA LEU A 32 23.60 -18.89 -16.84
C LEU A 32 24.48 -17.71 -17.26
N ARG A 33 25.77 -17.91 -17.55
CA ARG A 33 26.63 -16.86 -18.13
C ARG A 33 26.37 -16.62 -19.61
N LYS A 34 25.99 -17.67 -20.36
CA LYS A 34 25.78 -17.64 -21.82
C LYS A 34 24.39 -17.15 -22.21
N GLU A 35 23.37 -17.51 -21.44
CA GLU A 35 22.13 -16.75 -21.45
C GLU A 35 22.51 -15.32 -21.05
N HIS A 36 22.19 -14.33 -21.87
CA HIS A 36 22.50 -12.92 -21.58
C HIS A 36 21.69 -12.51 -20.36
N VAL A 37 22.15 -12.90 -19.17
CA VAL A 37 21.55 -12.52 -17.91
C VAL A 37 21.77 -11.03 -17.81
N SER A 38 20.68 -10.31 -18.08
CA SER A 38 20.58 -8.87 -17.95
C SER A 38 21.29 -8.43 -16.67
N ILE A 39 22.11 -7.41 -16.81
CA ILE A 39 23.00 -6.85 -15.79
C ILE A 39 22.29 -6.84 -14.42
N GLY A 40 22.72 -7.73 -13.49
CA GLY A 40 22.25 -7.73 -12.10
C GLY A 40 21.56 -9.01 -11.59
N TYR A 41 21.08 -9.92 -12.44
CA TYR A 41 20.38 -11.13 -11.97
C TYR A 41 21.36 -12.24 -11.54
N THR A 42 21.25 -12.71 -10.29
CA THR A 42 22.07 -13.83 -9.80
C THR A 42 21.49 -15.18 -10.24
N PRO A 43 22.31 -16.26 -10.31
CA PRO A 43 21.83 -17.62 -10.52
C PRO A 43 20.65 -18.03 -9.63
N LEU A 44 20.68 -17.57 -8.37
CA LEU A 44 19.63 -17.82 -7.40
C LEU A 44 18.33 -17.12 -7.81
N ILE A 45 18.37 -15.85 -8.22
CA ILE A 45 17.18 -15.10 -8.69
C ILE A 45 16.57 -15.78 -9.91
N VAL A 46 17.38 -16.20 -10.88
CA VAL A 46 16.87 -16.90 -12.08
C VAL A 46 16.16 -18.20 -11.71
N ALA A 47 16.78 -19.03 -10.86
CA ALA A 47 16.16 -20.28 -10.41
C ALA A 47 14.85 -20.05 -9.63
N LEU A 48 14.83 -19.01 -8.79
CA LEU A 48 13.68 -18.62 -7.98
C LEU A 48 12.50 -18.18 -8.84
N LEU A 49 12.73 -17.33 -9.84
CA LEU A 49 11.71 -16.87 -10.80
C LEU A 49 11.13 -18.00 -11.65
N ARG A 50 11.89 -19.08 -11.82
CA ARG A 50 11.44 -20.32 -12.49
C ARG A 50 10.81 -21.33 -11.53
N THR A 51 10.69 -21.00 -10.24
CA THR A 51 10.16 -21.86 -9.18
C THR A 51 10.92 -23.17 -9.00
N TYR A 52 12.20 -23.20 -9.38
CA TYR A 52 13.07 -24.37 -9.24
C TYR A 52 13.66 -24.42 -7.82
N TYR A 53 12.82 -24.71 -6.83
CA TYR A 53 13.21 -24.63 -5.40
C TYR A 53 14.35 -25.57 -5.02
N ASP A 54 14.42 -26.76 -5.63
CA ASP A 54 15.51 -27.71 -5.36
C ASP A 54 16.85 -27.15 -5.82
N ILE A 55 16.86 -26.43 -6.95
CA ILE A 55 18.05 -25.71 -7.43
C ILE A 55 18.39 -24.55 -6.51
N CYS A 56 17.39 -23.81 -6.04
CA CYS A 56 17.61 -22.70 -5.12
C CYS A 56 18.28 -23.18 -3.83
N ALA A 57 17.80 -24.29 -3.25
CA ALA A 57 18.41 -24.90 -2.07
C ALA A 57 19.86 -25.32 -2.35
N LEU A 58 20.10 -26.04 -3.45
CA LEU A 58 21.47 -26.44 -3.83
C LEU A 58 22.40 -25.23 -4.04
N LEU A 59 21.93 -24.15 -4.68
CA LEU A 59 22.72 -22.94 -4.87
C LEU A 59 23.11 -22.32 -3.53
N ILE A 60 22.16 -22.21 -2.59
CA ILE A 60 22.40 -21.65 -1.26
C ILE A 60 23.38 -22.55 -0.47
N ASP A 61 23.20 -23.86 -0.51
CA ASP A 61 24.09 -24.83 0.16
C ASP A 61 25.54 -24.76 -0.37
N HIS A 62 25.73 -24.35 -1.63
CA HIS A 62 27.03 -24.13 -2.26
C HIS A 62 27.52 -22.67 -2.17
N GLY A 63 26.94 -21.88 -1.27
CA GLY A 63 27.43 -20.53 -0.93
C GLY A 63 26.89 -19.41 -1.81
N ALA A 64 25.77 -19.60 -2.52
CA ALA A 64 25.08 -18.47 -3.13
C ALA A 64 24.57 -17.51 -2.03
N ASP A 65 24.90 -16.24 -2.17
CA ASP A 65 24.45 -15.20 -1.24
C ASP A 65 22.95 -14.90 -1.48
N VAL A 66 22.13 -15.24 -0.49
CA VAL A 66 20.68 -15.05 -0.48
C VAL A 66 20.27 -13.57 -0.44
N ASN A 67 21.20 -12.69 -0.09
CA ASN A 67 20.98 -11.24 0.03
C ASN A 67 21.63 -10.44 -1.09
N LEU A 68 22.33 -11.10 -2.03
CA LEU A 68 22.95 -10.41 -3.16
C LEU A 68 21.86 -9.85 -4.09
N GLY A 69 21.69 -8.54 -4.01
CA GLY A 69 20.76 -7.79 -4.85
C GLY A 69 21.30 -7.49 -6.24
N ASP A 70 20.39 -7.06 -7.10
CA ASP A 70 20.72 -6.58 -8.43
C ASP A 70 21.26 -5.13 -8.39
N HIS A 71 21.35 -4.49 -9.56
CA HIS A 71 21.81 -3.10 -9.65
C HIS A 71 20.93 -2.10 -8.91
N ASP A 72 19.64 -2.38 -8.70
CA ASP A 72 18.68 -1.56 -7.95
C ASP A 72 18.57 -2.01 -6.49
N LEU A 73 19.48 -2.89 -6.05
CA LEU A 73 19.51 -3.51 -4.73
C LEU A 73 18.31 -4.43 -4.47
N TRP A 74 17.63 -4.89 -5.53
CA TRP A 74 16.57 -5.90 -5.39
C TRP A 74 17.17 -7.25 -5.05
N THR A 75 17.01 -7.66 -3.79
CA THR A 75 17.41 -8.99 -3.30
C THR A 75 16.49 -10.08 -3.87
N PRO A 76 16.90 -11.37 -3.84
CA PRO A 76 16.02 -12.49 -4.15
C PRO A 76 14.68 -12.43 -3.40
N LEU A 77 14.67 -11.90 -2.17
CA LEU A 77 13.45 -11.73 -1.39
C LEU A 77 12.50 -10.69 -2.02
N HIS A 78 12.99 -9.57 -2.54
CA HIS A 78 12.16 -8.60 -3.26
C HIS A 78 11.45 -9.24 -4.45
N PHE A 79 12.17 -10.02 -5.26
CA PHE A 79 11.58 -10.74 -6.39
C PHE A 79 10.52 -11.77 -5.96
N ALA A 80 10.79 -12.55 -4.91
CA ALA A 80 9.82 -13.52 -4.38
C ALA A 80 8.54 -12.84 -3.89
N VAL A 81 8.70 -11.72 -3.19
CA VAL A 81 7.59 -10.95 -2.63
C VAL A 81 6.79 -10.26 -3.72
N GLN A 82 7.44 -9.62 -4.69
CA GLN A 82 6.78 -9.01 -5.85
C GLN A 82 5.94 -10.03 -6.64
N ALA A 83 6.37 -11.29 -6.69
CA ALA A 83 5.62 -12.37 -7.33
C ALA A 83 4.51 -12.98 -6.45
N GLY A 84 4.39 -12.59 -5.18
CA GLY A 84 3.42 -13.15 -4.24
C GLY A 84 3.67 -14.64 -3.93
N ASN A 85 4.90 -15.11 -4.06
CA ASN A 85 5.24 -16.52 -3.95
C ASN A 85 5.61 -16.91 -2.52
N ASP A 86 4.62 -17.29 -1.72
CA ASP A 86 4.77 -17.69 -0.31
C ASP A 86 5.86 -18.76 -0.09
N ARG A 87 6.00 -19.73 -1.02
CA ARG A 87 7.00 -20.81 -0.91
C ARG A 87 8.41 -20.27 -1.11
N ALA A 88 8.61 -19.44 -2.12
CA ALA A 88 9.89 -18.76 -2.36
C ALA A 88 10.27 -17.88 -1.17
N VAL A 89 9.33 -17.04 -0.69
CA VAL A 89 9.54 -16.17 0.48
C VAL A 89 9.96 -16.97 1.70
N ARG A 90 9.21 -18.04 2.03
CA ARG A 90 9.53 -18.89 3.18
C ARG A 90 10.92 -19.50 3.06
N MET A 91 11.24 -20.10 1.92
CA MET A 91 12.55 -20.71 1.67
C MET A 91 13.69 -19.70 1.87
N LEU A 92 13.56 -18.48 1.33
CA LEU A 92 14.58 -17.44 1.46
C LEU A 92 14.74 -16.98 2.92
N LEU A 93 13.63 -16.75 3.63
CA LEU A 93 13.67 -16.35 5.05
C LEU A 93 14.27 -17.44 5.95
N ASP A 94 13.98 -18.72 5.67
CA ASP A 94 14.57 -19.85 6.39
C ASP A 94 16.08 -19.95 6.15
N HIS A 95 16.56 -19.48 4.99
CA HIS A 95 17.98 -19.33 4.66
C HIS A 95 18.56 -17.96 5.02
N LYS A 96 17.93 -17.23 5.96
CA LYS A 96 18.42 -15.95 6.51
C LYS A 96 18.48 -14.79 5.51
N ALA A 97 17.54 -14.75 4.56
CA ALA A 97 17.30 -13.53 3.79
C ALA A 97 16.89 -12.38 4.73
N THR A 98 17.47 -11.20 4.48
CA THR A 98 17.23 -9.97 5.26
C THR A 98 15.84 -9.44 4.93
N ALA A 99 14.90 -9.58 5.88
CA ALA A 99 13.49 -9.26 5.68
C ALA A 99 13.21 -7.74 5.51
N ASP A 100 14.09 -6.91 6.04
CA ASP A 100 14.06 -5.44 6.03
C ASP A 100 15.06 -4.83 5.06
N ALA A 101 15.59 -5.61 4.11
CA ALA A 101 16.47 -5.09 3.06
C ALA A 101 15.77 -3.97 2.30
N LYS A 102 16.49 -2.88 2.03
CA LYS A 102 15.99 -1.74 1.26
C LYS A 102 16.58 -1.75 -0.14
N ASP A 103 15.74 -1.48 -1.14
CA ASP A 103 16.22 -1.15 -2.48
C ASP A 103 16.72 0.31 -2.56
N LYS A 104 17.11 0.76 -3.76
CA LYS A 104 17.59 2.15 -3.96
C LYS A 104 16.60 3.24 -3.57
N ASP A 105 15.30 2.96 -3.67
CA ASP A 105 14.23 3.91 -3.38
C ASP A 105 13.70 3.73 -1.95
N GLY A 106 14.39 2.94 -1.13
CA GLY A 106 14.01 2.67 0.26
C GLY A 106 12.85 1.66 0.39
N TRP A 107 12.45 0.99 -0.68
CA TRP A 107 11.39 -0.02 -0.61
C TRP A 107 11.89 -1.26 0.11
N THR A 108 11.03 -1.80 0.97
CA THR A 108 11.28 -3.06 1.68
C THR A 108 10.39 -4.14 1.08
N PRO A 109 10.69 -5.43 1.32
CA PRO A 109 9.77 -6.50 1.00
C PRO A 109 8.37 -6.29 1.61
N LEU A 110 8.26 -5.70 2.81
CA LEU A 110 6.95 -5.43 3.41
C LEU A 110 6.15 -4.37 2.62
N HIS A 111 6.82 -3.34 2.09
CA HIS A 111 6.18 -2.33 1.22
C HIS A 111 5.55 -2.99 -0.01
N LEU A 112 6.32 -3.82 -0.72
CA LEU A 112 5.85 -4.54 -1.91
C LEU A 112 4.70 -5.50 -1.59
N ALA A 113 4.80 -6.25 -0.48
CA ALA A 113 3.75 -7.17 -0.06
C ALA A 113 2.45 -6.46 0.29
N ALA A 114 2.54 -5.30 0.96
CA ALA A 114 1.40 -4.48 1.33
C ALA A 114 0.77 -3.79 0.11
N GLN A 115 1.57 -3.29 -0.83
CA GLN A 115 1.10 -2.66 -2.07
C GLN A 115 0.38 -3.65 -2.98
N ASN A 116 0.87 -4.90 -3.08
CA ASN A 116 0.31 -5.91 -4.00
C ASN A 116 -0.77 -6.80 -3.35
N GLY A 117 -1.11 -6.58 -2.07
CA GLY A 117 -2.17 -7.32 -1.40
C GLY A 117 -1.79 -8.76 -1.02
N HIS A 118 -0.50 -9.08 -0.90
CA HIS A 118 -0.02 -10.43 -0.62
C HIS A 118 -0.06 -10.75 0.89
N GLU A 119 -1.26 -11.01 1.41
CA GLU A 119 -1.46 -11.28 2.85
C GLU A 119 -0.61 -12.46 3.37
N GLY A 120 -0.46 -13.54 2.60
CA GLY A 120 0.36 -14.70 2.96
C GLY A 120 1.82 -14.32 3.17
N VAL A 121 2.38 -13.56 2.23
CA VAL A 121 3.73 -12.99 2.32
C VAL A 121 3.88 -12.05 3.52
N VAL A 122 2.93 -11.15 3.77
CA VAL A 122 2.95 -10.26 4.95
C VAL A 122 3.07 -11.09 6.24
N ARG A 123 2.28 -12.16 6.38
CA ARG A 123 2.36 -13.05 7.56
C ARG A 123 3.72 -13.72 7.73
N LEU A 124 4.44 -13.99 6.63
CA LEU A 124 5.79 -14.56 6.67
C LEU A 124 6.85 -13.54 7.06
N LEU A 125 6.70 -12.29 6.62
CA LEU A 125 7.66 -11.21 6.89
C LEU A 125 7.58 -10.71 8.33
N LEU A 126 6.38 -10.45 8.87
CA LEU A 126 6.20 -9.78 10.18
C LEU A 126 6.98 -10.39 11.36
N PRO A 127 7.12 -11.72 11.49
CA PRO A 127 7.94 -12.31 12.56
C PRO A 127 9.44 -12.03 12.46
N ARG A 128 9.93 -11.63 11.27
CA ARG A 128 11.34 -11.42 10.96
C ARG A 128 11.77 -9.95 10.98
N LEU A 129 10.82 -9.02 11.14
CA LEU A 129 11.07 -7.59 11.09
C LEU A 129 11.33 -6.98 12.47
N VAL A 130 12.27 -6.04 12.51
CA VAL A 130 12.55 -5.19 13.69
C VAL A 130 11.52 -4.06 13.79
N SER A 131 11.18 -3.45 12.66
CA SER A 131 10.21 -2.36 12.52
C SER A 131 9.23 -2.65 11.38
N VAL A 132 8.00 -2.15 11.50
CA VAL A 132 6.96 -2.18 10.43
C VAL A 132 6.65 -0.79 9.87
N ASP A 133 7.29 0.23 10.43
CA ASP A 133 7.03 1.65 10.20
C ASP A 133 8.13 2.31 9.35
N GLU A 134 8.95 1.51 8.67
CA GLU A 134 9.89 2.02 7.66
C GLU A 134 9.13 2.82 6.60
N GLN A 135 9.70 3.95 6.18
CA GLN A 135 9.20 4.78 5.09
C GLN A 135 10.08 4.56 3.86
N GLU A 136 9.47 4.40 2.69
CA GLU A 136 10.21 4.48 1.43
C GLU A 136 10.56 5.94 1.09
N GLU A 137 11.60 6.15 0.29
CA GLU A 137 12.27 7.44 0.16
C GLU A 137 11.53 8.42 -0.76
N THR A 138 10.73 7.91 -1.71
CA THR A 138 10.12 8.75 -2.76
C THR A 138 8.89 9.49 -2.26
N SER A 139 7.96 8.80 -1.61
CA SER A 139 6.73 9.38 -1.07
C SER A 139 6.66 9.36 0.45
N GLY A 140 7.67 8.84 1.16
CA GLY A 140 7.63 8.72 2.61
C GLY A 140 6.57 7.74 3.12
N ARG A 141 6.06 6.83 2.28
CA ARG A 141 4.94 5.95 2.65
C ARG A 141 5.44 4.73 3.40
N THR A 142 4.69 4.34 4.44
CA THR A 142 4.88 3.06 5.14
C THR A 142 4.05 1.95 4.50
N SER A 143 4.32 0.71 4.91
CA SER A 143 3.50 -0.44 4.50
C SER A 143 2.02 -0.30 4.90
N LEU A 144 1.73 0.39 6.01
CA LEU A 144 0.36 0.68 6.43
C LEU A 144 -0.32 1.68 5.49
N HIS A 145 0.39 2.70 5.01
CA HIS A 145 -0.12 3.61 3.99
C HIS A 145 -0.54 2.86 2.73
N MET A 146 0.32 1.98 2.21
CA MET A 146 0.02 1.16 1.02
C MET A 146 -1.21 0.27 1.25
N ALA A 147 -1.23 -0.50 2.34
CA ALA A 147 -2.37 -1.37 2.65
C ALA A 147 -3.70 -0.60 2.77
N CYS A 148 -3.64 0.63 3.28
CA CYS A 148 -4.82 1.46 3.46
C CYS A 148 -5.27 2.15 2.17
N MET A 149 -4.33 2.60 1.34
CA MET A 149 -4.59 3.17 0.02
C MET A 149 -5.24 2.16 -0.92
N TYR A 150 -4.78 0.90 -0.92
CA TYR A 150 -5.34 -0.15 -1.79
C TYR A 150 -6.47 -0.98 -1.14
N GLY A 151 -6.89 -0.63 0.08
CA GLY A 151 -8.07 -1.22 0.71
C GLY A 151 -7.88 -2.62 1.28
N TYR A 152 -6.64 -3.07 1.49
CA TYR A 152 -6.32 -4.41 2.01
C TYR A 152 -6.52 -4.51 3.52
N LEU A 153 -7.79 -4.65 3.93
CA LEU A 153 -8.21 -4.71 5.32
C LEU A 153 -7.42 -5.69 6.19
N ASN A 154 -7.17 -6.91 5.69
CA ASN A 154 -6.47 -7.92 6.48
C ASN A 154 -4.98 -7.58 6.68
N ILE A 155 -4.34 -6.99 5.67
CA ILE A 155 -2.95 -6.53 5.79
C ILE A 155 -2.89 -5.36 6.79
N ALA A 156 -3.78 -4.38 6.69
CA ALA A 156 -3.86 -3.29 7.66
C ALA A 156 -4.05 -3.81 9.10
N LYS A 157 -4.91 -4.83 9.31
CA LYS A 157 -5.05 -5.49 10.62
C LYS A 157 -3.76 -6.11 11.13
N LEU A 158 -3.03 -6.80 10.26
CA LEU A 158 -1.78 -7.47 10.62
C LEU A 158 -0.70 -6.45 11.00
N LEU A 159 -0.57 -5.36 10.23
CA LEU A 159 0.38 -4.29 10.50
C LEU A 159 0.08 -3.57 11.83
N LEU A 160 -1.17 -3.16 12.04
CA LEU A 160 -1.60 -2.54 13.30
C LEU A 160 -1.47 -3.48 14.50
N ALA A 161 -1.69 -4.78 14.31
CA ALA A 161 -1.47 -5.79 15.37
C ALA A 161 0.02 -5.98 15.70
N LYS A 162 0.91 -5.75 14.73
CA LYS A 162 2.37 -5.80 14.92
C LYS A 162 2.93 -4.47 15.49
N GLY A 163 2.10 -3.44 15.61
CA GLY A 163 2.46 -2.17 16.26
C GLY A 163 2.71 -1.01 15.30
N ALA A 164 2.31 -1.11 14.03
CA ALA A 164 2.40 0.02 13.10
C ALA A 164 1.63 1.24 13.64
N ASP A 165 2.24 2.43 13.61
CA ASP A 165 1.60 3.66 14.06
C ASP A 165 0.61 4.18 13.00
N PRO A 166 -0.71 4.24 13.30
CA PRO A 166 -1.72 4.73 12.36
C PRO A 166 -1.63 6.24 12.05
N ASN A 167 -0.83 7.00 12.80
CA ASN A 167 -0.71 8.46 12.69
C ASN A 167 0.59 8.92 12.02
N MET A 168 1.44 8.00 11.59
CA MET A 168 2.56 8.35 10.70
C MET A 168 2.07 9.04 9.45
N THR A 169 2.92 9.93 8.93
CA THR A 169 2.61 10.76 7.78
C THR A 169 3.60 10.52 6.65
N ASP A 170 3.10 10.47 5.43
CA ASP A 170 3.90 10.47 4.22
C ASP A 170 4.48 11.87 3.90
N SER A 171 5.13 12.03 2.74
CA SER A 171 5.78 13.29 2.34
C SER A 171 4.79 14.45 2.13
N ASP A 172 3.52 14.17 1.84
CA ASP A 172 2.43 15.17 1.76
C ASP A 172 1.82 15.47 3.14
N GLN A 173 2.41 14.92 4.20
CA GLN A 173 1.90 14.88 5.57
C GLN A 173 0.55 14.14 5.68
N ALA A 174 0.21 13.28 4.72
CA ALA A 174 -1.02 12.49 4.76
C ALA A 174 -0.83 11.24 5.61
N THR A 175 -1.83 10.92 6.44
CA THR A 175 -1.85 9.66 7.21
C THR A 175 -2.55 8.55 6.44
N ALA A 176 -2.40 7.30 6.90
CA ALA A 176 -3.14 6.16 6.35
C ALA A 176 -4.67 6.36 6.33
N LEU A 177 -5.23 7.14 7.26
CA LEU A 177 -6.66 7.46 7.30
C LEU A 177 -7.07 8.42 6.18
N HIS A 178 -6.20 9.36 5.80
CA HIS A 178 -6.45 10.23 4.64
C HIS A 178 -6.55 9.40 3.36
N LEU A 179 -5.58 8.52 3.12
CA LEU A 179 -5.55 7.66 1.93
C LEU A 179 -6.76 6.71 1.88
N ALA A 180 -7.12 6.08 3.00
CA ALA A 180 -8.30 5.21 3.07
C ALA A 180 -9.62 5.97 2.83
N ALA A 181 -9.70 7.24 3.26
CA ALA A 181 -10.86 8.09 3.04
C ALA A 181 -10.95 8.58 1.59
N GLU A 182 -9.82 8.92 0.97
CA GLU A 182 -9.72 9.32 -0.43
C GLU A 182 -10.11 8.19 -1.39
N GLU A 183 -9.70 6.97 -1.09
CA GLU A 183 -9.99 5.79 -1.93
C GLU A 183 -11.33 5.11 -1.54
N GLY A 184 -12.07 5.69 -0.59
CA GLY A 184 -13.42 5.21 -0.21
C GLY A 184 -13.45 3.87 0.52
N HIS A 185 -12.33 3.46 1.12
CA HIS A 185 -12.19 2.17 1.79
C HIS A 185 -12.78 2.15 3.21
N PHE A 186 -14.12 2.16 3.30
CA PHE A 186 -14.86 2.27 4.57
C PHE A 186 -14.41 1.30 5.66
N ARG A 187 -14.21 0.02 5.34
CA ARG A 187 -13.81 -0.98 6.34
C ARG A 187 -12.40 -0.72 6.90
N VAL A 188 -11.50 -0.19 6.08
CA VAL A 188 -10.14 0.20 6.47
C VAL A 188 -10.18 1.48 7.29
N ALA A 189 -10.91 2.51 6.84
CA ALA A 189 -11.10 3.74 7.60
C ALA A 189 -11.66 3.45 9.00
N ARG A 190 -12.69 2.59 9.10
CA ARG A 190 -13.23 2.12 10.38
C ARG A 190 -12.18 1.43 11.25
N LEU A 191 -11.35 0.56 10.67
CA LEU A 191 -10.28 -0.09 11.41
C LEU A 191 -9.29 0.94 11.98
N LEU A 192 -8.82 1.89 11.17
CA LEU A 192 -7.86 2.91 11.58
C LEU A 192 -8.40 3.77 12.73
N VAL A 193 -9.64 4.25 12.63
CA VAL A 193 -10.30 5.00 13.71
C VAL A 193 -10.38 4.17 15.00
N THR A 194 -10.77 2.90 14.91
CA THR A 194 -10.80 2.02 16.11
C THR A 194 -9.41 1.70 16.68
N LYS A 195 -8.34 1.95 15.92
CA LYS A 195 -6.95 1.74 16.32
C LYS A 195 -6.24 3.03 16.70
N GLY A 196 -6.98 4.13 16.88
CA GLY A 196 -6.43 5.38 17.40
C GLY A 196 -5.87 6.31 16.34
N ALA A 197 -6.30 6.18 15.08
CA ALA A 197 -6.03 7.22 14.07
C ALA A 197 -6.73 8.53 14.46
N ASP A 198 -6.00 9.63 14.42
CA ASP A 198 -6.52 10.98 14.67
C ASP A 198 -7.39 11.42 13.49
N VAL A 199 -8.71 11.49 13.72
CA VAL A 199 -9.72 11.89 12.73
C VAL A 199 -9.64 13.36 12.34
N ASN A 200 -8.97 14.19 13.15
CA ASN A 200 -8.83 15.63 12.96
C ASN A 200 -7.45 16.04 12.43
N ARG A 201 -6.53 15.08 12.24
CA ARG A 201 -5.25 15.36 11.58
C ARG A 201 -5.52 15.93 10.19
N VAL A 202 -4.72 16.92 9.81
CA VAL A 202 -4.71 17.51 8.47
C VAL A 202 -3.35 17.31 7.81
N ASN A 203 -3.34 17.17 6.49
CA ASN A 203 -2.11 17.08 5.70
C ASN A 203 -1.51 18.47 5.41
N GLY A 204 -0.43 18.53 4.61
CA GLY A 204 0.28 19.78 4.30
C GLY A 204 -0.57 20.83 3.56
N SER A 205 -1.70 20.44 2.97
CA SER A 205 -2.66 21.33 2.31
C SER A 205 -3.88 21.69 3.18
N ASN A 206 -3.84 21.35 4.47
CA ASN A 206 -4.95 21.47 5.43
C ASN A 206 -6.19 20.62 5.07
N TYR A 207 -6.01 19.52 4.33
CA TYR A 207 -7.09 18.55 4.13
C TYR A 207 -7.10 17.55 5.28
N SER A 208 -8.27 17.37 5.91
CA SER A 208 -8.53 16.24 6.82
C SER A 208 -9.08 15.04 6.07
N ALA A 209 -9.11 13.87 6.71
CA ALA A 209 -9.77 12.68 6.14
C ALA A 209 -11.25 12.94 5.77
N LEU A 210 -11.94 13.83 6.50
CA LEU A 210 -13.32 14.22 6.19
C LEU A 210 -13.42 15.01 4.87
N HIS A 211 -12.43 15.85 4.55
CA HIS A 211 -12.37 16.55 3.26
C HIS A 211 -12.27 15.56 2.10
N PHE A 212 -11.37 14.58 2.20
CA PHE A 212 -11.20 13.55 1.17
C PHE A 212 -12.46 12.68 1.01
N ALA A 213 -13.04 12.21 2.11
CA ALA A 213 -14.28 11.44 2.08
C ALA A 213 -15.42 12.25 1.44
N ALA A 214 -15.52 13.54 1.75
CA ALA A 214 -16.55 14.41 1.20
C ALA A 214 -16.36 14.70 -0.29
N LEU A 215 -15.12 14.96 -0.71
CA LEU A 215 -14.74 15.14 -2.12
C LEU A 215 -15.11 13.93 -2.99
N ARG A 216 -15.06 12.73 -2.40
CA ARG A 216 -15.31 11.46 -3.09
C ARG A 216 -16.75 10.95 -2.94
N GLY A 217 -17.61 11.70 -2.23
CA GLY A 217 -19.00 11.30 -1.98
C GLY A 217 -19.13 10.06 -1.08
N CYS A 218 -18.10 9.77 -0.28
CA CYS A 218 -18.05 8.60 0.60
C CYS A 218 -18.86 8.86 1.88
N THR A 219 -20.20 8.94 1.74
CA THR A 219 -21.13 9.28 2.82
C THR A 219 -20.97 8.39 4.06
N GLY A 220 -20.69 7.09 3.86
CA GLY A 220 -20.43 6.17 4.97
C GLY A 220 -19.18 6.53 5.78
N ILE A 221 -18.09 6.94 5.12
CA ILE A 221 -16.87 7.40 5.78
C ILE A 221 -17.10 8.76 6.45
N CYS A 222 -17.85 9.67 5.80
CA CYS A 222 -18.20 10.94 6.42
C CYS A 222 -18.95 10.73 7.75
N ARG A 223 -19.99 9.88 7.76
CA ARG A 223 -20.71 9.54 9.01
C ARG A 223 -19.79 8.90 10.04
N LEU A 224 -18.93 7.97 9.63
CA LEU A 224 -17.97 7.33 10.52
C LEU A 224 -17.07 8.37 11.21
N LEU A 225 -16.48 9.28 10.44
CA LEU A 225 -15.55 10.30 10.95
C LEU A 225 -16.28 11.29 11.87
N LEU A 226 -17.44 11.79 11.47
CA LEU A 226 -18.27 12.70 12.28
C LEU A 226 -18.66 12.06 13.61
N ASN A 227 -19.10 10.79 13.59
CA ASN A 227 -19.45 10.04 14.80
C ASN A 227 -18.25 9.83 15.76
N HIS A 228 -17.02 10.02 15.28
CA HIS A 228 -15.80 9.95 16.09
C HIS A 228 -15.16 11.33 16.31
N GLY A 229 -15.92 12.41 16.13
CA GLY A 229 -15.49 13.76 16.49
C GLY A 229 -14.68 14.50 15.42
N ALA A 230 -14.76 14.10 14.15
CA ALA A 230 -14.17 14.87 13.06
C ALA A 230 -14.85 16.24 12.92
N ASN A 231 -14.07 17.30 12.81
CA ASN A 231 -14.56 18.68 12.68
C ASN A 231 -15.01 18.98 11.22
N PRO A 232 -16.31 19.18 10.94
CA PRO A 232 -16.82 19.49 9.60
C PRO A 232 -16.56 20.93 9.17
N ASN A 233 -16.08 21.79 10.07
CA ASN A 233 -15.80 23.20 9.83
C ASN A 233 -14.31 23.47 9.55
N PHE A 234 -13.44 22.46 9.58
CA PHE A 234 -12.06 22.65 9.11
C PHE A 234 -12.04 23.11 7.66
N THR A 235 -11.04 23.94 7.36
CA THR A 235 -10.88 24.52 6.03
C THR A 235 -9.51 24.20 5.47
N THR A 236 -9.47 23.86 4.18
CA THR A 236 -8.23 23.74 3.42
C THR A 236 -7.50 25.10 3.32
N ASN A 237 -6.31 25.10 2.72
CA ASN A 237 -5.59 26.34 2.40
C ASN A 237 -6.40 27.30 1.51
N GLN A 238 -7.32 26.78 0.70
CA GLN A 238 -8.25 27.55 -0.14
C GLN A 238 -9.55 27.92 0.58
N LYS A 239 -9.62 27.75 1.90
CA LYS A 239 -10.79 28.05 2.74
C LYS A 239 -12.03 27.20 2.39
N TRP A 240 -11.82 26.00 1.86
CA TRP A 240 -12.90 25.08 1.53
C TRP A 240 -13.18 24.12 2.68
N THR A 241 -14.45 23.97 3.06
CA THR A 241 -14.88 22.95 4.02
C THR A 241 -15.14 21.62 3.30
N PRO A 242 -15.25 20.49 4.02
CA PRO A 242 -15.72 19.23 3.43
C PRO A 242 -17.04 19.39 2.68
N MET A 243 -17.97 20.20 3.20
CA MET A 243 -19.27 20.45 2.55
C MET A 243 -19.11 21.19 1.22
N HIS A 244 -18.20 22.17 1.12
CA HIS A 244 -17.90 22.84 -0.15
C HIS A 244 -17.40 21.83 -1.19
N LEU A 245 -16.54 20.89 -0.79
CA LEU A 245 -16.03 19.84 -1.68
C LEU A 245 -17.13 18.88 -2.15
N ALA A 246 -17.99 18.43 -1.24
CA ALA A 246 -19.12 17.55 -1.57
C ALA A 246 -20.12 18.24 -2.51
N ALA A 247 -20.45 19.51 -2.25
CA ALA A 247 -21.34 20.30 -3.10
C ALA A 247 -20.75 20.51 -4.50
N LEU A 248 -19.45 20.87 -4.58
CA LEU A 248 -18.74 21.07 -5.84
C LEU A 248 -18.75 19.81 -6.72
N LYS A 249 -18.66 18.63 -6.11
CA LYS A 249 -18.65 17.34 -6.80
C LYS A 249 -20.05 16.73 -7.01
N GLY A 250 -21.11 17.41 -6.56
CA GLY A 250 -22.48 16.96 -6.75
C GLY A 250 -22.83 15.73 -5.91
N HIS A 251 -22.43 15.71 -4.64
CA HIS A 251 -22.72 14.62 -3.69
C HIS A 251 -23.80 15.04 -2.67
N PRO A 252 -25.09 15.08 -3.05
CA PRO A 252 -26.15 15.66 -2.23
C PRO A 252 -26.34 14.94 -0.90
N GLU A 253 -26.26 13.60 -0.86
CA GLU A 253 -26.38 12.85 0.38
C GLU A 253 -25.24 13.17 1.36
N THR A 254 -24.04 13.39 0.84
CA THR A 254 -22.90 13.79 1.66
C THR A 254 -23.05 15.21 2.20
N VAL A 255 -23.58 16.14 1.38
CA VAL A 255 -23.92 17.51 1.83
C VAL A 255 -24.92 17.47 2.98
N LEU A 256 -25.99 16.69 2.87
CA LEU A 256 -26.99 16.54 3.94
C LEU A 256 -26.36 16.04 5.24
N VAL A 257 -25.51 15.01 5.17
CA VAL A 257 -24.80 14.49 6.35
C VAL A 257 -23.92 15.54 7.02
N LEU A 258 -23.23 16.36 6.22
CA LEU A 258 -22.36 17.41 6.74
C LEU A 258 -23.16 18.58 7.32
N GLU A 259 -24.35 18.87 6.77
CA GLU A 259 -25.25 19.92 7.27
C GLU A 259 -25.85 19.55 8.62
N GLU A 260 -26.33 18.32 8.77
CA GLU A 260 -26.84 17.77 10.04
C GLU A 260 -25.83 17.88 11.19
N ASN A 261 -24.54 17.79 10.89
CA ASN A 261 -23.46 17.79 11.88
C ASN A 261 -22.75 19.14 12.01
N LYS A 262 -23.21 20.18 11.31
CA LYS A 262 -22.66 21.54 11.42
C LYS A 262 -23.16 22.24 12.69
N GLY A 263 -24.45 22.08 13.00
CA GLY A 263 -25.10 22.75 14.14
C GLY A 263 -24.68 22.23 15.52
N SER A 264 -24.21 20.98 15.62
CA SER A 264 -23.86 20.36 16.93
C SER A 264 -22.58 20.91 17.57
N MET A 265 -21.72 21.61 16.82
CA MET A 265 -20.49 22.23 17.34
C MET A 265 -20.58 23.76 17.50
N ASP A 266 -21.58 24.40 16.90
CA ASP A 266 -21.80 25.85 17.04
C ASP A 266 -22.52 26.18 18.38
N GLU A 267 -23.18 25.21 19.01
CA GLU A 267 -23.86 25.39 20.31
C GLU A 267 -22.91 25.59 21.51
N GLU A 268 -21.60 25.33 21.38
CA GLU A 268 -20.62 25.66 22.43
C GLU A 268 -20.06 27.10 22.34
N LYS A 269 -20.42 27.89 21.31
CA LYS A 269 -20.06 29.31 21.22
C LYS A 269 -21.21 30.14 20.67
N SER A 270 -22.23 30.31 21.49
CA SER A 270 -23.27 31.33 21.28
C SER A 270 -22.67 32.74 21.25
N ILE A 271 -22.44 33.29 20.04
CA ILE A 271 -22.51 34.73 19.80
C ILE A 271 -23.27 34.91 18.47
N ASP A 272 -24.44 35.53 18.59
CA ASP A 272 -25.42 35.83 17.55
C ASP A 272 -24.83 36.31 16.22
N PHE A 273 -25.28 35.72 15.09
CA PHE A 273 -25.51 36.46 13.84
C PHE A 273 -26.71 35.84 13.08
N PRO A 274 -27.46 36.66 12.33
CA PRO A 274 -28.84 36.39 11.97
C PRO A 274 -28.98 35.42 10.80
N VAL A 275 -30.02 34.59 10.94
CA VAL A 275 -30.62 33.69 9.96
C VAL A 275 -30.77 34.33 8.58
N LEU A 276 -30.18 33.70 7.56
CA LEU A 276 -30.57 33.88 6.15
C LEU A 276 -30.26 32.60 5.37
N ILE A 277 -31.20 31.65 5.42
CA ILE A 277 -31.39 30.62 4.40
C ILE A 277 -32.61 31.08 3.59
N PRO A 278 -32.46 31.30 2.27
CA PRO A 278 -33.08 30.35 1.36
C PRO A 278 -32.27 30.17 0.07
N CYS A 279 -31.76 28.96 -0.19
CA CYS A 279 -31.41 28.52 -1.54
C CYS A 279 -31.40 26.99 -1.60
N LEU A 280 -32.59 26.40 -1.65
CA LEU A 280 -32.81 24.97 -1.96
C LEU A 280 -33.62 24.80 -3.25
N SER A 281 -33.51 25.76 -4.19
CA SER A 281 -34.43 25.88 -5.34
C SER A 281 -33.75 25.92 -6.71
N ILE A 282 -32.51 25.45 -6.87
CA ILE A 282 -31.88 25.38 -8.20
C ILE A 282 -31.21 24.03 -8.38
N LEU A 283 -31.95 23.05 -8.92
CA LEU A 283 -31.47 21.99 -9.83
C LEU A 283 -32.65 21.07 -10.23
N LEU A 284 -33.64 21.64 -10.93
CA LEU A 284 -34.55 20.88 -11.78
C LEU A 284 -34.75 21.68 -13.08
N LEU A 285 -33.89 21.44 -14.06
CA LEU A 285 -34.15 21.72 -15.47
C LEU A 285 -34.15 20.36 -16.21
N PRO A 286 -35.18 20.06 -17.03
CA PRO A 286 -35.26 18.81 -17.77
C PRO A 286 -34.32 18.84 -18.99
N PRO A 287 -34.00 17.67 -19.59
CA PRO A 287 -33.11 17.60 -20.74
C PRO A 287 -33.83 18.18 -21.97
N LEU A 288 -33.15 19.07 -22.71
CA LEU A 288 -33.57 19.48 -24.04
C LEU A 288 -33.10 18.44 -25.06
N LEU A 289 -34.01 18.12 -26.00
CA LEU A 289 -33.86 17.24 -27.16
C LEU A 289 -32.56 17.47 -27.95
#